data_AF-A0A2G9U4A0-F1
#
_entry.id   AF-A0A2G9U4A0-F1
#
_cell.length_a   1.000
_cell.length_b   1.000
_cell.length_c   1.000
_cell.angle_alpha   90.00
_cell.angle_beta   90.00
_cell.angle_gamma   90.00
#
_symmetry.space_group_name_H-M   'P 1'
#
loop_
_entity.id
_entity.type
_entity.pdbx_description
1 polymer ?
#
loop_
_entity_poly.entity_id
_entity_poly.type
_entity_poly.pdbx_seq_one_letter_code
_entity_poly.pdbx_strand_id
1 'polypeptide(L)'
;MKCEGLKVKNPTLRHEARVYEALKTYSSPHFLTFEDRGLVDDRFVFIVLKMKEQSRKDDLESWWYMIIEFMLGKLPWADMKPNQIDEIKHMKKQVRLKPNLKKFLKNTPEEYMTNIILYIDTLHYNSIPDYDHVAAHLEAAVKAVSAKLIEILFTTHNFLETNEIL
;
A
#
# COMPACT_ATOMS: atom_id res chain seq x y z
N MET A 1 1.13 18.71 -11.23
CA MET A 1 -0.09 19.04 -12.00
C MET A 1 0.21 18.83 -13.46
N LYS A 2 -0.50 17.95 -14.16
CA LYS A 2 -0.52 17.99 -15.62
C LYS A 2 -1.97 17.85 -16.07
N CYS A 3 -2.53 18.96 -16.52
CA CYS A 3 -3.87 19.06 -17.07
C CYS A 3 -3.69 19.56 -18.50
N GLU A 4 -4.12 18.78 -19.49
CA GLU A 4 -4.11 19.22 -20.88
C GLU A 4 -5.56 19.24 -21.36
N GLY A 5 -5.96 20.36 -21.96
CA GLY A 5 -7.28 20.47 -22.59
C GLY A 5 -7.36 19.58 -23.83
N LEU A 6 -8.57 19.17 -24.21
CA LEU A 6 -8.86 18.33 -25.39
C LEU A 6 -8.23 18.85 -26.71
N LYS A 7 -7.89 20.14 -26.76
CA LYS A 7 -7.28 20.80 -27.93
C LYS A 7 -5.77 20.97 -27.84
N VAL A 8 -5.12 20.48 -26.77
CA VAL A 8 -3.67 20.57 -26.60
C VAL A 8 -3.01 19.52 -27.50
N LYS A 9 -2.18 19.97 -28.44
CA LYS A 9 -1.35 19.08 -29.25
C LYS A 9 -0.06 18.79 -28.50
N ASN A 10 -0.02 17.67 -27.78
CA ASN A 10 1.17 17.16 -27.09
C ASN A 10 1.70 15.89 -27.78
N PRO A 11 3.00 15.80 -28.13
CA PRO A 11 3.59 14.60 -28.76
C PRO A 11 3.50 13.33 -27.89
N THR A 12 3.32 13.47 -26.57
CA THR A 12 3.20 12.36 -25.61
C THR A 12 1.83 11.67 -25.66
N LEU A 13 0.77 12.38 -26.09
CA LEU A 13 -0.59 11.82 -26.25
C LEU A 13 -0.62 10.64 -27.21
N ARG A 14 0.31 10.58 -28.17
CA ARG A 14 0.42 9.49 -29.14
C ARG A 14 0.85 8.16 -28.49
N HIS A 15 1.63 8.24 -27.41
CA HIS A 15 2.05 7.05 -26.65
C HIS A 15 0.92 6.58 -25.75
N GLU A 16 0.24 7.50 -25.07
CA GLU A 16 -0.94 7.20 -24.25
C GLU A 16 -2.07 6.60 -25.12
N ALA A 17 -2.36 7.18 -26.29
CA ALA A 17 -3.33 6.65 -27.25
C ALA A 17 -2.96 5.25 -27.78
N ARG A 18 -1.66 4.93 -27.93
CA ARG A 18 -1.20 3.59 -28.31
C ARG A 18 -1.42 2.57 -27.20
N VAL A 19 -1.25 2.97 -25.94
CA VAL A 19 -1.61 2.13 -24.79
C VAL A 19 -3.13 1.90 -24.78
N TYR A 20 -3.94 2.93 -25.05
CA TYR A 20 -5.40 2.80 -25.19
C TYR A 20 -5.82 1.83 -26.32
N GLU A 21 -5.20 1.91 -27.50
CA GLU A 21 -5.43 0.97 -28.61
C GLU A 21 -4.98 -0.47 -28.26
N ALA A 22 -3.82 -0.63 -27.62
CA ALA A 22 -3.34 -1.94 -27.19
C ALA A 22 -4.24 -2.59 -26.13
N LEU A 23 -4.88 -1.81 -25.28
CA LEU A 23 -5.81 -2.33 -24.28
C LEU A 23 -7.15 -2.76 -24.89
N LYS A 24 -7.60 -2.13 -25.99
CA LYS A 24 -8.80 -2.57 -26.72
C LYS A 24 -8.65 -3.94 -27.38
N THR A 25 -7.43 -4.35 -27.69
CA THR A 25 -7.15 -5.63 -28.36
C THR A 25 -7.01 -6.80 -27.39
N TYR A 26 -7.01 -6.56 -26.07
CA TYR A 26 -6.86 -7.60 -25.06
C TYR A 26 -8.19 -7.91 -24.37
N SER A 27 -8.81 -9.05 -24.70
CA SER A 27 -9.99 -9.56 -23.99
C SER A 27 -9.54 -10.40 -22.80
N SER A 28 -9.56 -9.82 -21.61
CA SER A 28 -9.31 -10.56 -20.36
C SER A 28 -10.64 -10.93 -19.71
N PRO A 29 -10.96 -12.23 -19.56
CA PRO A 29 -12.23 -12.66 -18.97
C PRO A 29 -12.28 -12.48 -17.44
N HIS A 30 -11.24 -11.92 -16.80
CA HIS A 30 -11.14 -11.87 -15.33
C HIS A 30 -11.03 -10.45 -14.76
N PHE A 31 -10.54 -9.47 -15.52
CA PHE A 31 -10.20 -8.15 -14.93
C PHE A 31 -10.57 -6.91 -15.76
N LEU A 32 -11.15 -7.03 -16.95
CA LEU A 32 -11.57 -5.85 -17.73
C LEU A 32 -12.84 -6.12 -18.56
N THR A 33 -13.95 -5.48 -18.20
CA THR A 33 -14.97 -5.06 -19.17
C THR A 33 -14.76 -3.60 -19.48
N PHE A 34 -14.46 -3.29 -20.75
CA PHE A 34 -14.28 -1.92 -21.21
C PHE A 34 -15.65 -1.26 -21.40
N GLU A 35 -15.93 -0.18 -20.66
CA GLU A 35 -17.09 0.67 -20.87
C GLU A 35 -16.66 2.11 -21.15
N ASP A 36 -16.79 2.54 -22.41
CA ASP A 36 -16.59 3.94 -22.80
C ASP A 36 -17.82 4.77 -22.48
N ARG A 37 -17.74 5.57 -21.42
CA ARG A 37 -18.83 6.46 -20.96
C ARG A 37 -18.63 7.92 -21.39
N GLY A 38 -17.69 8.20 -22.31
CA GLY A 38 -17.31 9.55 -22.74
C GLY A 38 -18.26 10.24 -23.70
N LEU A 39 -19.37 9.61 -24.09
CA LEU A 39 -20.33 10.10 -25.10
C LEU A 39 -21.65 10.64 -24.50
N VAL A 40 -21.68 11.01 -23.23
CA VAL A 40 -22.87 11.62 -22.62
C VAL A 40 -22.75 13.15 -22.67
N ASP A 41 -23.60 13.79 -23.46
CA ASP A 41 -23.70 15.25 -23.50
C ASP A 41 -23.95 15.82 -22.08
N ASP A 42 -23.21 16.88 -21.74
CA ASP A 42 -23.15 17.54 -20.42
C ASP A 42 -22.61 16.71 -19.24
N ARG A 43 -21.79 15.67 -19.46
CA ARG A 43 -21.02 15.07 -18.37
C ARG A 43 -19.53 14.91 -18.65
N PHE A 44 -18.75 15.80 -18.04
CA PHE A 44 -17.36 15.52 -17.66
C PHE A 44 -17.34 14.52 -16.50
N VAL A 45 -16.77 13.33 -16.71
CA VAL A 45 -16.45 12.43 -15.60
C VAL A 45 -15.00 12.66 -15.21
N PHE A 46 -14.76 13.67 -14.36
CA PHE A 46 -13.53 13.78 -13.60
C PHE A 46 -13.82 13.32 -12.17
N ILE A 47 -13.02 12.38 -11.67
CA ILE A 47 -12.87 12.21 -10.23
C ILE A 47 -11.97 13.36 -9.75
N VAL A 48 -12.60 14.46 -9.32
CA VAL A 48 -11.91 15.57 -8.67
C VAL A 48 -11.72 15.18 -7.20
N LEU A 49 -10.66 14.44 -6.91
CA LEU A 49 -10.13 14.40 -5.56
C LEU A 49 -9.40 15.73 -5.34
N LYS A 50 -9.80 16.49 -4.33
CA LYS A 50 -9.09 17.68 -3.87
C LYS A 50 -7.75 17.22 -3.28
N MET A 51 -6.79 16.90 -4.13
CA MET A 51 -5.51 16.32 -3.74
C MET A 51 -4.48 17.43 -3.61
N LYS A 52 -3.84 17.52 -2.43
CA LYS A 52 -2.43 17.88 -2.42
C LYS A 52 -1.74 16.94 -3.41
N GLU A 53 -0.86 17.45 -4.25
CA GLU A 53 -0.12 16.60 -5.19
C GLU A 53 0.51 15.42 -4.43
N GLN A 54 0.39 14.21 -4.98
CA GLN A 54 1.04 13.02 -4.43
C GLN A 54 2.53 13.05 -4.73
N SER A 55 3.32 12.50 -3.82
CA SER A 55 4.78 12.46 -3.86
C SER A 55 5.31 11.07 -3.60
N ARG A 56 6.63 10.90 -3.77
CA ARG A 56 7.35 9.64 -3.48
C ARG A 56 7.07 9.07 -2.08
N LYS A 57 6.80 9.93 -1.11
CA LYS A 57 6.49 9.47 0.26
C LYS A 57 5.11 8.80 0.33
N ASP A 58 4.16 9.25 -0.47
CA ASP A 58 2.80 8.71 -0.50
C ASP A 58 2.81 7.30 -1.15
N ASP A 59 3.70 7.07 -2.11
CA ASP A 59 3.99 5.73 -2.66
C ASP A 59 4.58 4.81 -1.58
N LEU A 60 5.57 5.28 -0.81
CA LEU A 60 6.16 4.50 0.29
C LEU A 60 5.17 4.20 1.41
N GLU A 61 4.30 5.15 1.77
CA GLU A 61 3.25 4.93 2.76
C GLU A 61 2.26 3.86 2.28
N SER A 62 1.83 3.92 1.02
CA SER A 62 0.98 2.91 0.40
C SER A 62 1.64 1.53 0.44
N TRP A 63 2.92 1.45 0.05
CA TRP A 63 3.70 0.22 0.10
C TRP A 63 3.80 -0.35 1.52
N TRP A 64 4.09 0.49 2.52
CA TRP A 64 4.18 0.05 3.92
C TRP A 64 2.86 -0.58 4.39
N TYR A 65 1.72 0.02 4.03
CA TYR A 65 0.40 -0.56 4.35
C TYR A 65 0.16 -1.90 3.65
N MET A 66 0.61 -2.08 2.41
CA MET A 66 0.52 -3.37 1.72
C MET A 66 1.33 -4.46 2.44
N ILE A 67 2.55 -4.14 2.89
CA ILE A 67 3.39 -5.08 3.63
C ILE A 67 2.72 -5.48 4.96
N ILE A 68 2.16 -4.51 5.69
CA ILE A 68 1.42 -4.79 6.92
C ILE A 68 0.18 -5.65 6.64
N GLU A 69 -0.54 -5.39 5.56
CA GLU A 69 -1.68 -6.21 5.15
C GLU A 69 -1.27 -7.65 4.85
N PHE A 70 -0.15 -7.88 4.17
CA PHE A 70 0.37 -9.23 3.94
C PHE A 70 0.73 -9.95 5.25
N MET A 71 1.23 -9.23 6.26
CA MET A 71 1.57 -9.82 7.56
C MET A 71 0.32 -10.11 8.42
N LEU A 72 -0.68 -9.24 8.39
CA LEU A 72 -1.87 -9.31 9.25
C LEU A 72 -3.08 -9.97 8.56
N GLY A 73 -3.01 -10.18 7.25
CA GLY A 73 -4.08 -10.65 6.38
C GLY A 73 -5.11 -9.58 6.00
N LYS A 74 -5.35 -8.58 6.86
CA LYS A 74 -6.37 -7.55 6.63
C LYS A 74 -6.10 -6.26 7.41
N LEU A 75 -6.27 -5.11 6.77
CA LEU A 75 -6.25 -3.81 7.44
C LEU A 75 -7.60 -3.47 8.11
N PRO A 76 -7.62 -2.68 9.19
CA PRO A 76 -8.85 -2.28 9.90
C PRO A 76 -9.90 -1.59 9.03
N TRP A 77 -9.47 -0.96 7.93
CA TRP A 77 -10.33 -0.24 6.99
C TRP A 77 -10.58 -0.98 5.67
N ALA A 78 -10.18 -2.26 5.55
CA ALA A 78 -10.28 -2.99 4.29
C ALA A 78 -11.72 -3.17 3.78
N ASP A 79 -12.72 -3.25 4.67
CA ASP A 79 -14.14 -3.41 4.29
C ASP A 79 -14.90 -2.07 4.16
N MET A 80 -14.21 -0.95 4.36
CA MET A 80 -14.87 0.35 4.37
C MET A 80 -15.20 0.81 2.96
N LYS A 81 -16.38 1.40 2.81
CA LYS A 81 -16.91 1.82 1.51
C LYS A 81 -16.28 3.15 1.05
N PRO A 82 -16.29 3.46 -0.26
CA PRO A 82 -15.73 4.71 -0.79
C PRO A 82 -16.31 5.99 -0.16
N ASN A 83 -17.57 5.96 0.30
CA ASN A 83 -18.22 7.08 0.98
C ASN A 83 -17.73 7.28 2.43
N GLN A 84 -16.90 6.38 2.98
CA GLN A 84 -16.30 6.46 4.31
C GLN A 84 -14.84 6.95 4.27
N ILE A 85 -14.41 7.57 3.17
CA ILE A 85 -13.00 7.96 2.96
C ILE A 85 -12.43 8.86 4.07
N ASP A 86 -13.25 9.73 4.66
CA ASP A 86 -12.81 10.61 5.75
C ASP A 86 -12.66 9.87 7.09
N GLU A 87 -13.46 8.84 7.30
CA GLU A 87 -13.31 7.91 8.42
C GLU A 87 -12.03 7.08 8.27
N ILE A 88 -11.75 6.56 7.06
CA ILE A 88 -10.48 5.87 6.75
C ILE A 88 -9.28 6.78 7.04
N LYS A 89 -9.31 8.04 6.58
CA LYS A 89 -8.25 9.02 6.87
C LYS A 89 -8.10 9.25 8.36
N HIS A 90 -9.21 9.34 9.10
CA HIS A 90 -9.18 9.50 10.55
C HIS A 90 -8.52 8.28 11.21
N MET A 91 -8.93 7.06 10.84
CA MET A 91 -8.35 5.82 11.36
C MET A 91 -6.85 5.73 11.09
N LYS A 92 -6.40 6.05 9.87
CA LYS A 92 -4.97 6.11 9.53
C LYS A 92 -4.20 7.07 10.45
N LYS A 93 -4.74 8.27 10.70
CA LYS A 93 -4.14 9.23 11.65
C LYS A 93 -4.12 8.68 13.08
N GLN A 94 -5.19 8.03 13.54
CA GLN A 94 -5.23 7.43 14.87
C GLN A 94 -4.19 6.32 15.04
N VAL A 95 -3.95 5.52 14.01
CA VAL A 95 -2.91 4.48 14.01
C VAL A 95 -1.52 5.09 14.20
N ARG A 96 -1.25 6.32 13.74
CA ARG A 96 0.05 6.98 13.92
C ARG A 96 0.36 7.38 15.38
N LEU A 97 -0.63 7.40 16.27
CA LEU A 97 -0.37 7.66 17.69
C LEU A 97 0.40 6.48 18.31
N LYS A 98 1.50 6.76 19.01
CA LYS A 98 2.39 5.74 19.61
C LYS A 98 1.69 4.55 20.28
N PRO A 99 0.71 4.71 21.19
CA PRO A 99 0.02 3.56 21.80
C PRO A 99 -0.80 2.74 20.80
N ASN A 100 -1.39 3.39 19.80
CA ASN A 100 -2.19 2.74 18.77
C ASN A 100 -1.31 2.04 17.73
N LEU A 101 -0.19 2.66 17.34
CA LEU A 101 0.77 2.07 16.42
C LEU A 101 1.33 0.76 16.97
N LYS A 102 1.72 0.77 18.25
CA LYS A 102 2.15 -0.45 18.96
C LYS A 102 1.09 -1.54 18.94
N LYS A 103 -0.17 -1.19 19.26
CA LYS A 103 -1.28 -2.15 19.22
C LYS A 103 -1.52 -2.69 17.80
N PHE A 104 -1.44 -1.83 16.80
CA PHE A 104 -1.63 -2.15 15.39
C PHE A 104 -0.55 -3.12 14.87
N LEU A 105 0.69 -2.98 15.34
CA LEU A 105 1.85 -3.75 14.88
C LEU A 105 2.19 -4.98 15.74
N LYS A 106 1.38 -5.31 16.77
CA LYS A 106 1.68 -6.35 17.77
C LYS A 106 2.11 -7.70 17.20
N ASN A 107 1.55 -8.11 16.06
CA ASN A 107 1.84 -9.41 15.42
C ASN A 107 2.77 -9.29 14.21
N THR A 108 3.55 -8.22 14.14
CA THR A 108 4.56 -7.97 13.10
C THR A 108 5.92 -7.79 13.78
N PRO A 109 7.02 -7.68 13.02
CA PRO A 109 8.30 -7.17 13.55
C PRO A 109 8.18 -5.70 13.97
N GLU A 110 7.52 -5.46 15.11
CA GLU A 110 6.98 -4.16 15.56
C GLU A 110 8.01 -3.04 15.48
N GLU A 111 9.21 -3.28 16.00
CA GLU A 111 10.30 -2.29 16.03
C GLU A 111 10.67 -1.81 14.62
N TYR A 112 10.96 -2.75 13.72
CA TYR A 112 11.39 -2.42 12.36
C TYR A 112 10.27 -1.76 11.56
N MET A 113 9.04 -2.27 11.67
CA MET A 113 7.89 -1.67 10.98
C MET A 113 7.56 -0.27 11.51
N THR A 114 7.74 -0.04 12.82
CA THR A 114 7.61 1.28 13.46
C THR A 114 8.67 2.25 12.94
N ASN A 115 9.93 1.83 12.85
CA ASN A 115 11.02 2.68 12.37
C ASN A 115 10.78 3.14 10.92
N ILE A 116 10.35 2.23 10.03
CA ILE A 116 10.04 2.57 8.64
C ILE A 116 8.94 3.64 8.56
N ILE A 117 7.85 3.48 9.31
CA ILE A 117 6.74 4.44 9.19
C ILE A 117 7.05 5.78 9.83
N LEU A 118 7.75 5.80 10.97
CA LEU A 118 8.21 7.05 11.57
C LEU A 118 9.19 7.78 10.65
N TYR A 119 10.04 7.05 9.94
CA TYR A 119 10.90 7.62 8.90
C TYR A 119 10.08 8.24 7.77
N ILE A 120 9.09 7.54 7.22
CA ILE A 120 8.20 8.06 6.16
C ILE A 120 7.49 9.34 6.62
N ASP A 121 7.03 9.41 7.87
CA ASP A 121 6.37 10.58 8.45
C ASP A 121 7.29 11.83 8.51
N THR A 122 8.62 11.65 8.51
CA THR A 122 9.58 12.77 8.44
C THR A 122 9.72 13.36 7.04
N LEU A 123 9.26 12.67 5.99
CA LEU A 123 9.46 13.08 4.61
C LEU A 123 8.52 14.22 4.19
N HIS A 124 9.07 15.17 3.43
CA HIS A 124 8.34 16.24 2.78
C HIS A 124 8.05 15.89 1.31
N TYR A 125 7.19 16.68 0.68
CA TYR A 125 6.72 16.46 -0.70
C TYR A 125 7.88 16.27 -1.72
N ASN A 126 8.93 17.10 -1.62
CA ASN A 126 10.08 17.03 -2.53
C ASN A 126 11.21 16.12 -2.01
N SER A 127 11.08 15.51 -0.83
CA SER A 127 12.14 14.69 -0.26
C SER A 127 12.44 13.49 -1.17
N ILE A 128 13.73 13.16 -1.31
CA ILE A 128 14.19 11.91 -1.92
C ILE A 128 14.26 10.91 -0.76
N PRO A 129 13.45 9.84 -0.76
CA PRO A 129 13.57 8.83 0.28
C PRO A 129 14.92 8.11 0.22
N ASP A 130 15.44 7.77 1.39
CA ASP A 130 16.55 6.87 1.62
C ASP A 130 16.00 5.44 1.57
N TYR A 131 15.99 4.89 0.36
CA TYR A 131 15.48 3.55 0.12
C TYR A 131 16.35 2.46 0.77
N ASP A 132 17.65 2.72 0.96
CA ASP A 132 18.57 1.79 1.62
C ASP A 132 18.23 1.65 3.10
N HIS A 133 17.88 2.75 3.77
CA HIS A 133 17.38 2.73 5.14
C HIS A 133 16.10 1.89 5.28
N VAL A 134 15.15 2.04 4.34
CA VAL A 134 13.90 1.28 4.33
C VAL A 134 14.17 -0.21 4.07
N ALA A 135 15.04 -0.52 3.11
CA ALA A 135 15.44 -1.90 2.77
C ALA A 135 16.13 -2.59 3.95
N ALA A 136 17.06 -1.92 4.63
CA ALA A 136 17.77 -2.48 5.78
C ALA A 136 16.82 -2.87 6.92
N HIS A 137 15.82 -2.03 7.22
CA HIS A 137 14.80 -2.36 8.23
C HIS A 137 13.91 -3.52 7.79
N LEU A 138 13.55 -3.59 6.50
CA LEU A 138 12.76 -4.70 5.97
C LEU A 138 13.54 -6.03 6.04
N GLU A 139 14.82 -6.03 5.67
CA GLU A 139 15.68 -7.20 5.79
C GLU A 139 15.82 -7.69 7.23
N ALA A 140 16.00 -6.76 8.17
CA ALA A 140 16.05 -7.07 9.60
C ALA A 140 14.71 -7.64 10.10
N ALA A 141 13.58 -7.08 9.63
CA ALA A 141 12.25 -7.59 9.92
C ALA A 141 12.07 -9.05 9.43
N VAL A 142 12.47 -9.34 8.18
CA VAL A 142 12.40 -10.69 7.60
C VAL A 142 13.24 -11.67 8.42
N LYS A 143 14.49 -11.32 8.75
CA LYS A 143 15.37 -12.16 9.58
C LYS A 143 14.76 -12.46 10.94
N ALA A 144 14.13 -11.47 11.58
CA ALA A 144 13.47 -11.64 12.87
C ALA A 144 12.26 -12.60 12.80
N VAL A 145 11.46 -12.53 11.73
CA VAL A 145 10.36 -13.48 11.51
C VAL A 145 10.88 -14.89 11.29
N SER A 146 11.90 -15.05 10.42
CA SER A 146 12.49 -16.36 10.13
C SER A 146 13.06 -17.01 11.39
N ALA A 147 13.79 -16.25 12.22
CA ALA A 147 14.31 -16.75 13.49
C ALA A 147 13.20 -17.22 14.44
N LYS A 148 12.10 -16.46 14.53
CA LYS A 148 10.95 -16.80 15.37
C LYS A 148 10.21 -18.05 14.88
N LEU A 149 10.07 -18.21 13.57
CA LEU A 149 9.48 -19.43 12.97
C LEU A 149 10.34 -20.66 13.28
N ILE A 150 11.66 -20.54 13.18
CA ILE A 150 12.59 -21.61 13.51
C ILE A 150 12.49 -21.97 15.01
N GLU A 151 12.44 -20.99 15.91
CA GLU A 151 12.28 -21.21 17.34
C GLU A 151 10.95 -21.91 17.69
N ILE A 152 9.85 -21.51 17.07
CA ILE A 152 8.54 -22.17 17.24
C ILE A 152 8.62 -23.63 16.80
N LEU A 153 9.20 -23.92 15.63
CA LEU A 153 9.35 -25.28 15.13
C LEU A 153 10.16 -26.16 16.09
N PHE A 154 11.29 -25.66 16.60
CA PHE A 154 12.10 -26.38 17.58
C PHE A 154 11.39 -26.58 18.93
N THR A 155 10.64 -25.59 19.40
CA THR A 155 9.87 -25.71 20.66
C THR A 155 8.72 -26.71 20.51
N THR A 156 8.04 -26.75 19.36
CA THR A 156 7.00 -27.73 19.09
C THR A 156 7.55 -29.15 18.93
N HIS A 157 8.74 -29.31 18.34
CA HIS A 157 9.39 -30.63 18.22
C HIS A 157 9.74 -31.20 19.59
N ASN A 158 10.37 -30.39 20.45
CA ASN A 158 10.71 -30.80 21.81
C ASN A 158 9.47 -31.11 22.66
N PHE A 159 8.36 -30.38 22.46
CA PHE A 159 7.10 -30.63 23.16
C PHE A 159 6.45 -31.96 22.74
N LEU A 160 6.52 -32.32 21.46
CA LEU A 160 6.01 -33.60 20.96
C LEU A 160 6.85 -34.78 21.46
N GLU A 161 8.18 -34.65 21.45
CA GLU A 161 9.07 -35.70 21.98
C GLU A 161 8.90 -35.93 23.49
N THR A 162 8.58 -34.89 24.28
CA THR A 162 8.33 -35.05 25.72
C THR A 162 6.97 -35.66 26.06
N ASN A 163 5.99 -35.63 25.15
CA ASN A 163 4.64 -36.15 25.37
C ASN A 163 4.39 -37.53 24.73
N GLU A 164 5.33 -38.07 23.95
CA GLU A 164 5.31 -39.47 23.49
C GLU A 164 6.03 -40.44 24.45
N ILE A 165 6.60 -39.95 25.56
CA ILE A 165 7.32 -40.76 26.58
C ILE A 165 6.50 -40.92 27.88
N LEU A 166 5.23 -40.54 27.90
CA LEU A 166 4.26 -40.79 29.00
C LEU A 166 3.07 -41.60 28.49
#